data_AF-A0A6N1C6W7-F1
#
_entry.id   AF-A0A6N1C6W7-F1
#
_cell.length_a   1.000
_cell.length_b   1.000
_cell.length_c   1.000
_cell.angle_alpha   90.00
_cell.angle_beta   90.00
_cell.angle_gamma   90.00
#
_symmetry.space_group_name_H-M   'P 1'
#
loop_
_entity.id
_entity.type
_entity.pdbx_description
1 polymer ?
#
loop_
_entity_poly.entity_id
_entity_poly.type
_entity_poly.pdbx_seq_one_letter_code
_entity_poly.pdbx_strand_id
1 'polypeptide(L)'
;MAPTPLTAREAYQILRDIAIGVRTMRRLGGLSWSEIYCGQMTVEADGLVLTSYNDCDTLDYCDSCYSPEGRAYVFDSLQSYSTDPVELLSTWEQATFEKLLRDA
;
A
#
# COMPACT_ATOMS: atom_id res chain seq x y z
N MET A 1 -8.95 -22.68 10.93
CA MET A 1 -8.87 -21.44 11.73
C MET A 1 -8.48 -20.35 10.75
N ALA A 2 -9.31 -19.31 10.59
CA ALA A 2 -9.00 -18.25 9.63
C ALA A 2 -7.75 -17.47 10.11
N PRO A 3 -6.87 -17.03 9.20
CA PRO A 3 -5.69 -16.25 9.57
C PRO A 3 -6.12 -14.92 10.20
N THR A 4 -5.41 -14.49 11.25
CA THR A 4 -5.64 -13.19 11.89
C THR A 4 -5.33 -12.07 10.89
N PRO A 5 -6.21 -11.06 10.71
CA PRO A 5 -5.95 -9.95 9.81
C PRO A 5 -4.66 -9.20 10.18
N LEU A 6 -4.06 -8.54 9.19
CA LEU A 6 -2.98 -7.58 9.44
C LEU A 6 -3.59 -6.33 10.07
N THR A 7 -2.94 -5.84 11.11
CA THR A 7 -3.25 -4.54 11.67
C THR A 7 -2.72 -3.43 10.74
N ALA A 8 -3.28 -2.22 10.86
CA ALA A 8 -2.75 -1.06 10.15
C ALA A 8 -1.26 -0.82 10.43
N ARG A 9 -0.79 -1.11 11.64
CA ARG A 9 0.62 -1.00 12.04
C ARG A 9 1.51 -1.98 11.28
N GLU A 10 1.06 -3.22 11.08
CA GLU A 10 1.81 -4.22 10.32
C GLU A 10 1.84 -3.85 8.83
N ALA A 11 0.71 -3.43 8.26
CA ALA A 11 0.65 -2.94 6.89
C ALA A 11 1.55 -1.71 6.68
N TYR A 12 1.56 -0.76 7.62
CA TYR A 12 2.46 0.40 7.62
C TYR A 12 3.94 -0.01 7.57
N GLN A 13 4.34 -1.01 8.38
CA GLN A 13 5.73 -1.47 8.39
C GLN A 13 6.15 -2.01 7.03
N ILE A 14 5.25 -2.68 6.31
CA ILE A 14 5.51 -3.16 4.95
C ILE A 14 5.66 -1.99 3.98
N LEU A 15 4.76 -0.99 4.03
CA LEU A 15 4.87 0.22 3.20
C LEU A 15 6.19 0.95 3.46
N ARG A 16 6.56 1.09 4.73
CA ARG A 16 7.84 1.68 5.13
C ARG A 16 9.01 0.90 4.56
N ASP A 17 9.04 -0.42 4.71
CA ASP A 17 10.13 -1.26 4.22
C ASP A 17 10.35 -1.10 2.70
N ILE A 18 9.27 -0.90 1.94
CA ILE A 18 9.36 -0.55 0.51
C ILE A 18 9.94 0.86 0.35
N ALA A 19 9.41 1.85 1.07
CA ALA A 19 9.86 3.23 1.00
C ALA A 19 11.37 3.40 1.30
N ILE A 20 11.91 2.66 2.28
CA ILE A 20 13.33 2.70 2.65
C ILE A 20 14.21 1.75 1.81
N GLY A 21 13.62 1.04 0.84
CA GLY A 21 14.35 0.15 -0.07
C GLY A 21 14.77 -1.19 0.53
N VAL A 22 14.19 -1.61 1.66
CA VAL A 22 14.36 -2.98 2.18
C VAL A 22 13.66 -4.00 1.28
N ARG A 23 12.54 -3.60 0.66
CA ARG A 23 11.78 -4.43 -0.29
C ARG A 23 11.71 -3.75 -1.64
N THR A 24 11.97 -4.49 -2.71
CA THR A 24 11.78 -3.98 -4.07
C THR A 24 10.40 -4.37 -4.55
N MET A 25 9.65 -3.40 -5.07
CA MET A 25 8.31 -3.65 -5.59
C MET A 25 8.29 -3.67 -7.13
N ARG A 26 7.28 -4.32 -7.68
CA ARG A 26 6.93 -4.25 -9.11
C ARG A 26 5.43 -4.08 -9.28
N ARG A 27 5.02 -3.39 -10.34
CA ARG A 27 3.61 -3.24 -10.69
C ARG A 27 3.00 -4.57 -11.15
N LEU A 28 1.78 -4.87 -10.67
CA LEU A 28 0.98 -6.00 -11.14
C LEU A 28 -0.06 -5.61 -12.20
N GLY A 29 -0.46 -4.33 -12.25
CA GLY A 29 -1.41 -3.78 -13.23
C GLY A 29 -0.78 -3.33 -14.55
N GLY A 30 -1.60 -3.18 -15.58
CA GLY A 30 -1.17 -2.67 -16.89
C GLY A 30 -0.96 -1.15 -16.92
N LEU A 31 -1.81 -0.40 -16.22
CA LEU A 31 -1.75 1.06 -16.14
C LEU A 31 -0.74 1.51 -15.09
N SER A 32 0.08 2.50 -15.43
CA SER A 32 0.96 3.21 -14.51
C SER A 32 0.20 4.14 -13.57
N TRP A 33 0.86 4.57 -12.50
CA TRP A 33 0.30 5.52 -11.54
C TRP A 33 -0.26 6.78 -12.21
N SER A 34 0.51 7.38 -13.14
CA SER A 34 0.10 8.59 -13.85
C SER A 34 -0.99 8.36 -14.90
N GLU A 35 -1.13 7.14 -15.45
CA GLU A 35 -2.23 6.80 -16.36
C GLU A 35 -3.55 6.57 -15.61
N ILE A 36 -3.50 6.11 -14.36
CA ILE A 36 -4.68 5.88 -13.52
C ILE A 36 -5.34 7.22 -13.17
N TYR A 37 -4.54 8.24 -12.80
CA TYR A 37 -4.96 9.58 -12.35
C TYR A 37 -5.83 9.61 -11.07
N CYS A 38 -6.86 8.78 -10.98
CA CYS A 38 -7.68 8.55 -9.80
C CYS A 38 -8.17 7.08 -9.82
N GLY A 39 -7.74 6.26 -8.85
CA GLY A 39 -8.05 4.84 -8.80
C GLY A 39 -6.97 3.99 -8.14
N GLN A 40 -7.15 2.68 -8.17
CA GLN A 40 -6.26 1.74 -7.48
C GLN A 40 -5.06 1.32 -8.35
N MET A 41 -3.90 1.20 -7.73
CA MET A 41 -2.73 0.53 -8.29
C MET A 41 -2.26 -0.58 -7.36
N THR A 42 -1.99 -1.76 -7.93
CA THR A 42 -1.47 -2.91 -7.19
C THR A 42 -0.01 -3.16 -7.54
N VAL A 43 0.81 -3.35 -6.50
CA VAL A 43 2.22 -3.72 -6.57
C VAL A 43 2.49 -4.99 -5.76
N GLU A 44 3.57 -5.68 -6.11
CA GLU A 44 4.05 -6.84 -5.37
C GLU A 44 5.48 -6.62 -4.89
N ALA A 45 5.78 -7.02 -3.67
CA ALA A 45 7.12 -6.98 -3.07
C ALA A 45 7.33 -8.19 -2.14
N ASP A 46 8.29 -9.06 -2.46
CA ASP A 46 8.61 -10.28 -1.69
C ASP A 46 7.38 -11.18 -1.38
N GLY A 47 6.47 -11.31 -2.34
CA GLY A 47 5.23 -12.08 -2.19
C GLY A 47 4.12 -11.36 -1.42
N LEU A 48 4.35 -10.13 -0.94
CA LEU A 48 3.31 -9.24 -0.43
C LEU A 48 2.63 -8.55 -1.60
N VAL A 49 1.30 -8.52 -1.61
CA VAL A 49 0.52 -7.81 -2.63
C VAL A 49 -0.14 -6.61 -1.99
N LEU A 50 0.19 -5.40 -2.45
CA LEU A 50 -0.30 -4.14 -1.91
C LEU A 50 -1.10 -3.39 -2.95
N THR A 51 -2.27 -2.91 -2.56
CA THR A 51 -3.10 -2.02 -3.38
C THR A 51 -3.18 -0.67 -2.70
N SER A 52 -2.81 0.37 -3.43
CA SER A 52 -2.87 1.77 -2.98
C SER A 52 -3.86 2.54 -3.84
N TYR A 53 -4.57 3.49 -3.23
CA TYR A 53 -5.46 4.38 -3.94
C TYR A 53 -4.72 5.68 -4.32
N ASN A 54 -4.80 6.01 -5.60
CA ASN A 54 -4.34 7.25 -6.18
C ASN A 54 -5.52 8.22 -6.23
N ASP A 55 -5.38 9.43 -5.67
CA ASP A 55 -6.29 10.54 -5.89
C ASP A 55 -5.55 11.73 -6.51
N CYS A 56 -5.91 12.07 -7.74
CA CYS A 56 -5.31 13.17 -8.50
C CYS A 56 -3.78 13.11 -8.53
N ASP A 57 -3.25 11.93 -8.84
CA ASP A 57 -1.83 11.59 -8.88
C ASP A 57 -1.16 11.50 -7.50
N THR A 58 -1.88 11.66 -6.38
CA THR A 58 -1.33 11.59 -5.01
C THR A 58 -1.70 10.30 -4.30
N LEU A 59 -0.84 9.82 -3.41
CA LEU A 59 -1.13 8.66 -2.57
C LEU A 59 -2.11 9.05 -1.46
N ASP A 60 -3.33 8.51 -1.52
CA ASP A 60 -4.42 8.81 -0.58
C ASP A 60 -4.43 7.81 0.59
N TYR A 61 -4.76 6.54 0.32
CA TYR A 61 -4.83 5.49 1.35
C TYR A 61 -4.31 4.13 0.85
N CYS A 62 -4.04 3.24 1.81
CA CYS A 62 -3.75 1.83 1.53
C CYS A 62 -5.08 1.08 1.45
N ASP A 63 -5.46 0.62 0.26
CA ASP A 63 -6.69 -0.13 0.06
C ASP A 63 -6.58 -1.55 0.66
N SER A 64 -5.47 -2.23 0.41
CA SER A 64 -5.27 -3.58 0.92
C SER A 64 -3.80 -3.99 0.92
N CYS A 65 -3.46 -4.90 1.83
CA CYS A 65 -2.15 -5.55 1.89
C CYS A 65 -2.34 -7.03 2.21
N TYR A 66 -1.90 -7.91 1.31
CA TYR A 66 -1.99 -9.36 1.47
C TYR A 66 -0.60 -9.93 1.73
N SER A 67 -0.47 -10.70 2.81
CA SER A 67 0.73 -11.45 3.13
C SER A 67 0.74 -12.82 2.45
N PRO A 68 1.93 -13.36 2.12
CA PRO A 68 2.06 -14.73 1.61
C PRO A 68 1.59 -15.78 2.62
N GLU A 69 1.48 -15.42 3.91
CA GLU A 69 0.95 -16.25 4.98
C GLU A 69 -0.60 -16.29 5.02
N GLY A 70 -1.26 -15.60 4.07
CA GLY A 70 -2.72 -15.54 3.96
C GLY A 70 -3.38 -14.53 4.89
N ARG A 71 -2.61 -13.67 5.57
CA ARG A 71 -3.14 -12.57 6.38
C ARG A 71 -3.37 -11.36 5.48
N ALA A 72 -4.37 -10.54 5.81
CA ALA A 72 -4.64 -9.34 5.02
C ALA A 72 -5.04 -8.16 5.89
N TYR A 73 -4.61 -6.97 5.49
CA TYR A 73 -5.24 -5.70 5.84
C TYR A 73 -6.14 -5.33 4.66
N VAL A 74 -7.38 -4.92 4.96
CA VAL A 74 -8.34 -4.44 3.97
C VAL A 74 -8.95 -3.18 4.52
N PHE A 75 -8.88 -2.10 3.75
CA PHE A 75 -9.48 -0.83 4.06
C PHE A 75 -11.00 -0.99 4.21
N ASP A 76 -11.55 -0.43 5.29
CA ASP A 76 -12.97 -0.44 5.56
C ASP A 76 -13.44 0.99 5.81
N SER A 77 -14.09 1.57 4.80
CA SER A 77 -14.60 2.95 4.84
C SER A 77 -15.70 3.16 5.89
N LEU A 78 -16.30 2.08 6.41
CA LEU A 78 -17.30 2.15 7.47
C LEU A 78 -16.66 2.18 8.87
N GLN A 79 -15.37 1.87 8.99
CA GLN A 79 -14.64 1.91 10.25
C GLN A 79 -13.91 3.25 10.42
N SER A 80 -14.65 4.23 10.91
CA SER A 80 -14.15 5.60 11.19
C SER A 80 -13.02 5.70 12.23
N TYR A 81 -12.67 4.61 12.91
CA TYR A 81 -11.57 4.54 13.87
C TYR A 81 -10.37 3.72 13.37
N SER A 82 -10.42 3.15 12.16
CA SER A 82 -9.27 2.45 11.59
C SER A 82 -8.28 3.48 11.07
N THR A 83 -7.08 3.53 11.65
CA THR A 83 -5.97 4.34 11.12
C THR A 83 -5.50 3.74 9.82
N ASP A 84 -5.35 4.53 8.78
CA ASP A 84 -4.81 4.04 7.52
C ASP A 84 -3.29 3.81 7.63
N PRO A 85 -2.74 2.71 7.07
CA PRO A 85 -1.30 2.48 7.01
C PRO A 85 -0.48 3.65 6.45
N VAL A 86 -1.01 4.40 5.49
CA VAL A 86 -0.38 5.59 4.89
C VAL A 86 -0.29 6.72 5.92
N GLU A 87 -1.30 6.91 6.77
CA GLU A 87 -1.30 7.94 7.83
C GLU A 87 -0.21 7.70 8.90
N LEU A 88 0.30 6.47 9.00
CA LEU A 88 1.39 6.12 9.91
C LEU A 88 2.79 6.38 9.32
N LEU A 89 2.88 6.62 8.01
CA LEU A 89 4.13 7.00 7.36
C LEU A 89 4.51 8.43 7.75
N SER A 90 5.81 8.66 7.95
CA SER A 90 6.34 10.02 7.94
C SER A 90 6.16 10.64 6.55
N THR A 91 6.16 11.97 6.47
CA THR A 91 6.06 12.69 5.19
C THR A 91 7.12 12.26 4.17
N TRP A 92 8.33 11.93 4.65
CA TRP A 92 9.41 11.46 3.77
C TRP A 92 9.18 10.02 3.28
N GLU A 93 8.70 9.12 4.14
CA GLU A 93 8.37 7.74 3.75
C GLU A 93 7.21 7.73 2.75
N GLN A 94 6.16 8.52 2.98
CA GLN A 94 5.02 8.65 2.07
C GLN A 94 5.44 9.17 0.69
N ALA A 95 6.22 10.27 0.65
CA ALA A 95 6.70 10.84 -0.61
C ALA A 95 7.62 9.88 -1.39
N THR A 96 8.44 9.11 -0.67
CA THR A 96 9.32 8.12 -1.29
C THR A 96 8.51 6.95 -1.85
N PHE A 97 7.52 6.44 -1.10
CA PHE A 97 6.65 5.37 -1.58
C PHE A 97 5.81 5.81 -2.79
N GLU A 98 5.23 7.02 -2.77
CA GLU A 98 4.51 7.57 -3.93
C GLU A 98 5.42 7.70 -5.16
N LYS A 99 6.67 8.14 -4.98
CA LYS A 99 7.65 8.18 -6.07
C LYS A 99 7.90 6.79 -6.65
N LEU A 100 8.11 5.79 -5.79
CA LEU A 100 8.30 4.41 -6.25
C LEU A 100 7.08 3.91 -7.03
N LEU A 101 5.85 4.28 -6.61
CA LEU A 101 4.62 3.90 -7.30
C LEU A 101 4.56 4.48 -8.72
N ARG A 102 5.05 5.71 -8.91
CA ARG A 102 5.17 6.35 -10.24
C ARG A 102 6.21 5.69 -11.13
N ASP A 103 7.30 5.21 -10.52
CA ASP A 103 8.44 4.60 -11.23
C ASP A 103 8.24 3.10 -11.55
N ALA A 104 7.21 2.46 -10.98
CA ALA A 104 6.91 1.03 -11.10
C ALA A 104 6.09 0.65 -12.36
#